data_AF-A0A9X1U2D3-F1
#
_entry.id   AF-A0A9X1U2D3-F1
#
_cell.length_a   1.000
_cell.length_b   1.000
_cell.length_c   1.000
_cell.angle_alpha   90.00
_cell.angle_beta   90.00
_cell.angle_gamma   90.00
#
_symmetry.space_group_name_H-M   'P 1'
#
loop_
_entity.id
_entity.type
_entity.pdbx_description
1 polymer ?
#
loop_
_entity_poly.entity_id
_entity_poly.type
_entity_poly.pdbx_seq_one_letter_code
_entity_poly.pdbx_strand_id
1 'polypeptide(L)'
;MIKNIILILVVLLSSICAAQDFELRATPYVKCKIVYKDNSSEKGFLRFASSAFSPQFKKDENEKSKKIDFELIEKIISNPDTENERIFQYLNHNYNKFKIFVELIYSDVLSIYISSTDSDDLFYSDFDRQNIREMMDQAKFEGLSGFTKRLKMSDTLNLPNGKKIKLPIKYLYYYNLNYGIASGTRAKLNYYLMKNDSQILYKVEKNKRFIRKSIELFNDCPTLLNDLKQDKINLFNLAKFIEYYKDECGN
;
A
#
# COMPACT_ATOMS: atom_id res chain seq x y z
N MET A 1 45.63 29.14 25.79
CA MET A 1 44.16 29.02 25.92
C MET A 1 43.42 29.04 24.57
N ILE A 2 43.73 29.95 23.65
CA ILE A 2 43.05 30.07 22.34
C ILE A 2 43.10 28.78 21.50
N LYS A 3 44.22 28.05 21.49
CA LYS A 3 44.36 26.77 20.78
C LYS A 3 43.37 25.68 21.24
N ASN A 4 43.06 25.62 22.55
CA ASN A 4 42.16 24.60 23.08
C ASN A 4 40.69 24.94 22.75
N ILE A 5 40.35 26.22 22.66
CA ILE A 5 39.02 26.69 22.27
C ILE A 5 38.75 26.39 20.79
N ILE A 6 39.74 26.61 19.92
CA ILE A 6 39.63 26.29 18.49
C ILE A 6 39.47 24.78 18.28
N LEU A 7 40.18 23.95 19.04
CA LEU A 7 40.06 22.50 18.96
C LEU A 7 38.65 22.02 19.36
N ILE A 8 38.08 22.59 20.43
CA ILE A 8 36.70 22.30 20.87
C ILE A 8 35.69 22.74 19.81
N LEU A 9 35.90 23.90 19.17
CA LEU A 9 35.03 24.39 18.10
C LEU A 9 35.05 23.47 16.87
N VAL A 10 36.22 22.93 16.51
CA VAL A 10 36.37 21.98 15.39
C VAL A 10 35.70 20.64 15.70
N VAL A 11 35.76 20.15 16.94
CA VAL A 11 35.05 18.94 17.39
C VAL A 11 33.52 19.13 17.41
N LEU A 12 33.05 20.32 17.78
CA LEU A 12 31.62 20.66 17.73
C LEU A 12 31.10 20.84 16.29
N LEU A 13 31.93 21.31 15.36
CA LEU A 13 31.55 21.45 13.95
C LEU A 13 31.62 20.11 13.19
N SER A 14 32.54 19.21 13.54
CA SER A 14 32.64 17.88 12.92
C SER A 14 31.54 16.91 13.38
N SER A 15 30.96 17.12 14.55
CA SER A 15 29.81 16.34 15.04
C SER A 15 28.50 16.71 14.33
N ILE A 16 28.39 17.91 13.75
CA ILE A 16 27.21 18.31 12.94
C ILE A 16 27.25 17.65 11.55
N CYS A 17 28.43 17.39 10.99
CA CYS A 17 28.56 16.70 9.69
C CYS A 17 28.39 15.17 9.77
N ALA A 18 28.36 14.58 10.97
CA ALA A 18 28.15 13.14 11.18
C ALA A 18 26.69 12.77 11.51
N ALA A 19 25.80 13.75 11.66
CA ALA A 19 24.36 13.50 11.59
C ALA A 19 23.95 13.31 10.12
N GLN A 20 24.55 12.32 9.45
CA GLN A 20 23.85 11.70 8.35
C GLN A 20 22.61 11.06 8.95
N ASP A 21 21.47 11.69 8.71
CA ASP A 21 20.13 11.12 8.87
C ASP A 21 20.02 9.85 8.00
N PHE A 22 20.77 8.81 8.34
CA PHE A 22 20.44 7.43 8.01
C PHE A 22 19.23 7.09 8.88
N GLU A 23 18.09 7.73 8.57
CA GLU A 23 16.77 7.26 8.96
C GLU A 23 16.49 5.95 8.21
N LEU A 24 17.20 4.90 8.62
CA LEU A 24 16.91 3.54 8.20
C LEU A 24 15.61 3.14 8.87
N ARG A 25 14.48 3.43 8.23
CA ARG A 25 13.25 2.68 8.50
C ARG A 25 13.62 1.20 8.38
N ALA A 26 13.61 0.48 9.50
CA ALA A 26 13.93 -0.93 9.50
C ALA A 26 12.85 -1.66 8.69
N THR A 27 13.21 -2.11 7.47
CA THR A 27 12.35 -2.97 6.66
C THR A 27 12.64 -4.42 7.06
N PRO A 28 11.72 -5.08 7.79
CA PRO A 28 11.93 -6.47 8.15
C PRO A 28 11.87 -7.35 6.90
N TYR A 29 12.52 -8.50 6.97
CA TYR A 29 12.27 -9.57 6.02
C TYR A 29 10.95 -10.27 6.40
N VAL A 30 10.05 -10.43 5.43
CA VAL A 30 8.74 -11.06 5.61
C VAL A 30 8.75 -12.42 4.92
N LYS A 31 8.29 -13.46 5.62
CA LYS A 31 8.17 -14.80 5.05
C LYS A 31 7.19 -14.77 3.87
N CYS A 32 7.60 -15.29 2.73
CA CYS A 32 6.80 -15.24 1.52
C CYS A 32 7.01 -16.46 0.60
N LYS A 33 6.07 -16.62 -0.34
CA LYS A 33 6.25 -17.43 -1.56
C LYS A 33 6.16 -16.49 -2.76
N ILE A 34 7.21 -16.48 -3.59
CA ILE A 34 7.21 -15.76 -4.86
C ILE A 34 6.80 -16.76 -5.94
N VAL A 35 5.82 -16.38 -6.76
CA VAL A 35 5.45 -17.10 -7.98
C VAL A 35 5.89 -16.24 -9.16
N TYR A 36 6.69 -16.82 -10.04
CA TYR A 36 7.22 -16.18 -11.23
C TYR A 36 6.33 -16.47 -12.44
N LYS A 37 6.43 -15.64 -13.47
CA LYS A 37 5.63 -15.76 -14.70
C LYS A 37 5.88 -17.03 -15.51
N ASP A 38 6.99 -17.71 -15.28
CA ASP A 38 7.30 -19.02 -15.86
C ASP A 38 6.66 -20.18 -15.07
N ASN A 39 5.76 -19.86 -14.13
CA ASN A 39 5.13 -20.78 -13.17
C ASN A 39 6.08 -21.41 -12.15
N SER A 40 7.36 -21.04 -12.12
CA SER A 40 8.26 -21.45 -11.04
C SER A 40 7.89 -20.72 -9.75
N SER A 41 8.24 -21.31 -8.60
CA SER A 41 8.00 -20.65 -7.31
C SER A 41 9.09 -20.95 -6.29
N GLU A 42 9.37 -19.96 -5.45
CA GLU A 42 10.38 -20.04 -4.39
C GLU A 42 9.76 -19.59 -3.06
N LYS A 43 9.95 -20.37 -1.99
CA LYS A 43 9.61 -19.98 -0.61
C LYS A 43 10.86 -19.42 0.07
N GLY A 44 10.68 -18.37 0.87
CA GLY A 44 11.78 -17.74 1.60
C GLY A 44 11.33 -16.44 2.27
N PHE A 45 12.20 -15.44 2.25
CA PHE A 45 12.03 -14.17 2.94
C PHE A 45 12.23 -13.01 1.96
N LEU A 46 11.23 -12.13 1.87
CA LEU A 46 11.24 -10.95 1.00
C LEU A 46 11.37 -9.67 1.82
N ARG A 47 12.15 -8.74 1.29
CA ARG A 47 12.23 -7.36 1.72
C ARG A 47 12.21 -6.43 0.51
N PHE A 48 11.73 -5.22 0.70
CA PHE A 48 11.79 -4.13 -0.25
C PHE A 48 12.85 -3.15 0.25
N ALA A 49 13.87 -2.92 -0.57
CA ALA A 49 15.05 -2.17 -0.13
C ALA A 49 14.75 -0.67 0.00
N SER A 50 14.24 -0.08 -1.07
CA SER A 50 13.91 1.35 -1.19
C SER A 50 12.50 1.59 -1.71
N SER A 51 11.91 0.60 -2.38
CA SER A 51 10.55 0.65 -2.91
C SER A 51 10.02 -0.76 -3.16
N ALA A 52 8.70 -0.88 -3.32
CA ALA A 52 8.00 -2.10 -3.66
C ALA A 52 8.44 -2.67 -5.01
N PHE A 53 9.13 -1.86 -5.84
CA PHE A 53 9.71 -2.28 -7.12
C PHE A 53 11.18 -2.73 -7.01
N SER A 54 11.72 -2.79 -5.79
CA SER A 54 13.08 -3.24 -5.51
C SER A 54 13.08 -4.46 -4.56
N PRO A 55 12.49 -5.61 -4.97
CA PRO A 55 12.44 -6.81 -4.15
C PRO A 55 13.83 -7.41 -3.93
N GLN A 56 14.11 -7.76 -2.67
CA GLN A 56 15.28 -8.49 -2.21
C GLN A 56 14.82 -9.77 -1.52
N PHE A 57 15.32 -10.91 -1.97
CA PHE A 57 14.88 -12.21 -1.49
C PHE A 57 16.04 -13.01 -0.90
N LYS A 58 15.75 -13.77 0.15
CA LYS A 58 16.63 -14.77 0.76
C LYS A 58 15.86 -16.08 0.85
N LYS A 59 16.50 -17.21 0.56
CA LYS A 59 15.85 -18.52 0.73
C LYS A 59 15.72 -18.85 2.21
N ASP A 60 16.82 -18.67 2.95
CA ASP A 60 16.93 -18.89 4.39
C ASP A 60 17.41 -17.63 5.12
N GLU A 61 17.19 -17.54 6.44
CA GLU A 61 17.51 -16.34 7.25
C GLU A 61 18.99 -15.93 7.17
N ASN A 62 19.87 -16.92 7.11
CA ASN A 62 21.33 -16.75 7.10
C ASN A 62 21.93 -16.54 5.70
N GLU A 63 21.12 -16.64 4.64
CA GLU A 63 21.61 -16.43 3.29
C GLU A 63 21.75 -14.95 2.92
N LYS A 64 22.61 -14.69 1.93
CA LYS A 64 22.74 -13.36 1.32
C LYS A 64 21.48 -13.07 0.49
N SER A 65 21.01 -11.83 0.55
CA SER A 65 19.87 -11.42 -0.27
C SER A 65 20.28 -11.26 -1.73
N LYS A 66 19.45 -11.80 -2.63
CA LYS A 66 19.51 -11.54 -4.06
C LYS A 66 18.48 -10.48 -4.44
N LYS A 67 18.85 -9.54 -5.31
CA LYS A 67 17.87 -8.65 -5.95
C LYS A 67 17.09 -9.46 -6.97
N ILE A 68 15.77 -9.34 -6.96
CA ILE A 68 14.90 -9.93 -7.96
C ILE A 68 14.40 -8.81 -8.88
N ASP A 69 14.25 -9.11 -10.16
CA ASP A 69 13.51 -8.23 -11.06
C ASP A 69 12.01 -8.40 -10.83
N PHE A 70 11.34 -7.32 -10.43
CA PHE A 70 9.90 -7.33 -10.15
C PHE A 70 9.08 -7.67 -11.40
N GLU A 71 9.62 -7.44 -12.61
CA GLU A 71 8.90 -7.75 -13.85
C GLU A 71 8.74 -9.25 -14.10
N LEU A 72 9.59 -10.08 -13.50
CA LEU A 72 9.52 -11.54 -13.59
C LEU A 72 8.53 -12.14 -12.59
N ILE A 73 8.14 -11.37 -11.57
CA ILE A 73 7.22 -11.79 -10.52
C ILE A 73 5.78 -11.72 -11.04
N GLU A 74 5.06 -12.83 -10.92
CA GLU A 74 3.62 -12.87 -11.19
C GLU A 74 2.83 -12.45 -9.95
N LYS A 75 3.14 -13.07 -8.80
CA LYS A 75 2.52 -12.74 -7.51
C LYS A 75 3.44 -13.06 -6.34
N ILE A 76 3.25 -12.31 -5.26
CA ILE A 76 3.93 -12.47 -3.97
C ILE A 76 2.86 -12.87 -2.96
N ILE A 77 3.06 -13.98 -2.28
CA ILE A 77 2.18 -14.47 -1.22
C ILE A 77 2.92 -14.28 0.11
N SER A 78 2.49 -13.32 0.94
CA SER A 78 3.09 -13.09 2.26
C SER A 78 2.46 -14.00 3.31
N ASN A 79 3.25 -14.45 4.28
CA ASN A 79 2.82 -15.38 5.34
C ASN A 79 2.06 -16.59 4.77
N PRO A 80 2.63 -17.31 3.79
CA PRO A 80 1.96 -18.42 3.14
C PRO A 80 1.61 -19.50 4.15
N ASP A 81 0.51 -20.21 3.90
CA ASP A 81 0.03 -21.31 4.75
C ASP A 81 -0.45 -20.82 6.15
N THR A 82 -0.84 -19.55 6.29
CA THR A 82 -1.40 -18.96 7.52
C THR A 82 -2.73 -18.25 7.30
N GLU A 83 -3.48 -17.96 8.36
CA GLU A 83 -4.73 -17.18 8.28
C GLU A 83 -4.52 -15.72 7.79
N ASN A 84 -3.28 -15.23 7.89
CA ASN A 84 -2.87 -13.88 7.48
C ASN A 84 -2.19 -13.87 6.10
N GLU A 85 -2.50 -14.87 5.26
CA GLU A 85 -2.03 -14.90 3.89
C GLU A 85 -2.55 -13.69 3.10
N ARG A 86 -1.63 -13.00 2.40
CA ARG A 86 -1.97 -11.85 1.55
C ARG A 86 -1.26 -11.98 0.22
N ILE A 87 -1.95 -11.58 -0.84
CA ILE A 87 -1.48 -11.73 -2.22
C ILE A 87 -1.21 -10.34 -2.80
N PHE A 88 0.02 -10.13 -3.25
CA PHE A 88 0.45 -8.89 -3.89
C PHE A 88 0.89 -9.12 -5.33
N GLN A 89 0.63 -8.15 -6.19
CA GLN A 89 0.90 -8.24 -7.63
C GLN A 89 1.37 -6.90 -8.21
N TYR A 90 2.08 -6.98 -9.34
CA TYR A 90 2.47 -5.83 -10.16
C TYR A 90 1.59 -5.78 -11.41
N LEU A 91 0.56 -4.94 -11.39
CA LEU A 91 -0.47 -4.90 -12.44
C LEU A 91 -0.49 -3.57 -13.17
N ASN A 92 -0.94 -3.61 -14.43
CA ASN A 92 -1.19 -2.40 -15.22
C ASN A 92 -2.49 -1.74 -14.77
N HIS A 93 -2.61 -0.42 -14.96
CA HIS A 93 -3.82 0.30 -14.60
C HIS A 93 -4.19 1.38 -15.61
N ASN A 94 -5.46 1.77 -15.63
CA ASN A 94 -6.03 2.65 -16.64
C ASN A 94 -5.64 4.15 -16.55
N TYR A 95 -4.69 4.54 -15.70
CA TYR A 95 -4.25 5.97 -15.59
C TYR A 95 -2.84 6.19 -16.12
N ASN A 96 -1.98 5.18 -16.09
CA ASN A 96 -0.58 5.31 -16.43
C ASN A 96 -0.05 4.01 -17.01
N LYS A 97 1.00 4.12 -17.84
CA LYS A 97 1.73 3.00 -18.41
C LYS A 97 2.57 2.23 -17.39
N PHE A 98 2.86 2.84 -16.24
CA PHE A 98 3.64 2.19 -15.19
C PHE A 98 2.79 1.20 -14.41
N LYS A 99 3.39 0.06 -14.06
CA LYS A 99 2.77 -0.90 -13.16
C LYS A 99 2.58 -0.30 -11.78
N ILE A 100 1.55 -0.76 -11.10
CA ILE A 100 1.30 -0.45 -9.70
C ILE A 100 1.44 -1.71 -8.85
N PHE A 101 1.94 -1.52 -7.63
CA PHE A 101 1.98 -2.57 -6.62
C PHE A 101 0.65 -2.57 -5.85
N VAL A 102 -0.04 -3.70 -5.88
CA VAL A 102 -1.38 -3.84 -5.33
C VAL A 102 -1.51 -5.11 -4.51
N GLU A 103 -2.43 -5.08 -3.54
CA GLU A 103 -2.87 -6.25 -2.78
C GLU A 103 -4.25 -6.69 -3.29
N LEU A 104 -4.41 -7.98 -3.54
CA LEU A 104 -5.70 -8.61 -3.83
C LEU A 104 -6.42 -8.89 -2.52
N ILE A 105 -7.59 -8.28 -2.32
CA ILE A 105 -8.38 -8.43 -1.08
C ILE A 105 -9.66 -9.24 -1.26
N TYR A 106 -10.13 -9.41 -2.50
CA TYR A 106 -11.30 -10.20 -2.84
C TYR A 106 -11.25 -10.64 -4.30
N SER A 107 -11.70 -11.85 -4.61
CA SER A 107 -11.76 -12.38 -5.96
C SER A 107 -13.01 -13.26 -6.10
N ASP A 108 -13.86 -12.93 -7.06
CA ASP A 108 -15.04 -13.68 -7.53
C ASP A 108 -15.23 -13.34 -9.02
N VAL A 109 -16.44 -13.00 -9.50
CA VAL A 109 -16.67 -12.41 -10.85
C VAL A 109 -15.92 -11.09 -11.08
N LEU A 110 -15.69 -10.34 -10.01
CA LEU A 110 -14.84 -9.15 -9.98
C LEU A 110 -13.83 -9.29 -8.85
N SER A 111 -12.58 -8.99 -9.17
CA SER A 111 -11.49 -8.93 -8.19
C SER A 111 -11.30 -7.50 -7.71
N ILE A 112 -11.17 -7.34 -6.38
CA ILE A 112 -10.91 -6.07 -5.71
C ILE A 112 -9.45 -6.02 -5.30
N TYR A 113 -8.80 -4.94 -5.71
CA TYR A 113 -7.43 -4.63 -5.36
C TYR A 113 -7.35 -3.34 -4.57
N ILE A 114 -6.36 -3.24 -3.69
CA ILE A 114 -6.02 -2.01 -3.00
C ILE A 114 -4.57 -1.61 -3.29
N SER A 115 -4.33 -0.31 -3.37
CA SER A 115 -3.00 0.28 -3.38
C SER A 115 -2.92 1.40 -2.37
N SER A 116 -1.72 1.63 -1.83
CA SER A 116 -1.42 2.80 -1.00
C SER A 116 -0.55 3.77 -1.78
N THR A 117 -0.63 5.06 -1.43
CA THR A 117 0.32 6.08 -1.91
C THR A 117 1.76 5.72 -1.57
N ASP A 118 1.98 5.02 -0.46
CA ASP A 118 3.22 4.35 -0.12
C ASP A 118 3.01 2.84 -0.26
N SER A 119 3.52 2.28 -1.36
CA SER A 119 3.31 0.88 -1.73
C SER A 119 3.97 -0.08 -0.74
N ASP A 120 5.08 0.33 -0.12
CA ASP A 120 5.83 -0.51 0.81
C ASP A 120 5.05 -0.62 2.12
N ASP A 121 4.48 0.49 2.60
CA ASP A 121 3.68 0.50 3.83
C ASP A 121 2.42 -0.38 3.72
N LEU A 122 1.90 -0.60 2.51
CA LEU A 122 0.84 -1.58 2.31
C LEU A 122 1.33 -3.00 2.61
N PHE A 123 2.51 -3.37 2.12
CA PHE A 123 3.12 -4.69 2.37
C PHE A 123 3.51 -4.85 3.85
N TYR A 124 4.10 -3.83 4.46
CA TYR A 124 4.54 -3.83 5.85
C TYR A 124 3.49 -3.30 6.83
N SER A 125 2.22 -3.42 6.48
CA SER A 125 1.14 -2.97 7.35
C SER A 125 1.17 -3.55 8.76
N ASP A 126 1.72 -4.75 8.89
CA ASP A 126 1.71 -5.51 10.14
C ASP A 126 2.93 -5.17 11.01
N PHE A 127 3.88 -4.39 10.49
CA PHE A 127 5.14 -4.03 11.16
C PHE A 127 5.22 -2.55 11.45
N ASP A 128 5.53 -2.16 12.68
CA ASP A 128 5.86 -0.76 12.92
C ASP A 128 7.21 -0.41 12.26
N ARG A 129 7.16 0.50 11.28
CA ARG A 129 8.31 0.97 10.51
C ARG A 129 8.65 2.43 10.83
N GLN A 130 7.99 3.01 11.84
CA GLN A 130 8.24 4.39 12.23
C GLN A 130 9.70 4.56 12.65
N ASN A 131 10.33 5.61 12.17
CA ASN A 131 11.63 6.03 12.68
C ASN A 131 11.47 6.87 13.97
N ILE A 132 12.56 7.09 14.69
CA ILE A 132 12.55 7.82 15.97
C ILE A 132 11.95 9.23 15.80
N ARG A 133 12.24 9.90 14.69
CA ARG A 133 11.71 11.23 14.40
C ARG A 133 10.19 11.21 14.25
N GLU A 134 9.66 10.25 13.51
CA GLU A 134 8.22 10.05 13.32
C GLU A 134 7.52 9.74 14.65
N MET A 135 8.14 8.91 15.50
CA MET A 135 7.64 8.65 16.85
C MET A 135 7.62 9.92 17.72
N MET A 136 8.70 10.71 17.69
CA MET A 136 8.79 11.97 18.42
C MET A 136 7.78 13.00 17.92
N ASP A 137 7.58 13.08 16.61
CA ASP A 137 6.66 14.00 15.97
C ASP A 137 5.21 13.62 16.27
N GLN A 138 4.89 12.31 16.27
CA GLN A 138 3.62 11.80 16.76
C GLN A 138 3.38 12.16 18.23
N ALA A 139 4.37 11.95 19.10
CA ALA A 139 4.26 12.27 20.53
C ALA A 139 4.05 13.77 20.77
N LYS A 140 4.76 14.64 20.03
CA LYS A 140 4.55 16.10 20.07
C LYS A 140 3.15 16.48 19.62
N PHE A 141 2.65 15.85 18.56
CA PHE A 141 1.29 16.10 18.07
C PHE A 141 0.23 15.69 19.09
N GLU A 142 0.35 14.49 19.66
CA GLU A 142 -0.56 13.98 20.70
C GLU A 142 -0.52 14.84 21.98
N GLY A 143 0.63 15.43 22.31
CA GLY A 143 0.78 16.33 23.47
C GLY A 143 0.30 17.76 23.25
N LEU A 144 0.42 18.31 22.03
CA LEU A 144 0.01 19.69 21.70
C LEU A 144 -1.45 19.81 21.29
N SER A 145 -1.99 18.77 20.66
CA SER A 145 -3.37 18.75 20.23
C SER A 145 -4.23 18.37 21.43
N GLY A 146 -5.12 19.26 21.90
CA GLY A 146 -6.23 18.89 22.81
C GLY A 146 -7.22 17.87 22.18
N PHE A 147 -6.83 17.20 21.10
CA PHE A 147 -7.52 16.13 20.43
C PHE A 147 -7.26 14.82 21.19
N THR A 148 -8.19 14.45 22.06
CA THR A 148 -8.25 13.14 22.73
C THR A 148 -8.54 11.96 21.79
N LYS A 149 -8.56 12.17 20.47
CA LYS A 149 -8.82 11.12 19.48
C LYS A 149 -7.50 10.56 18.96
N ARG A 150 -7.16 9.35 19.45
CA ARG A 150 -6.16 8.48 18.81
C ARG A 150 -6.38 8.47 17.29
N LEU A 151 -5.31 8.68 16.55
CA LEU A 151 -5.31 8.64 15.08
C LEU A 151 -5.89 7.31 14.58
N LYS A 152 -6.78 7.36 13.58
CA LYS A 152 -7.42 6.14 13.04
C LYS A 152 -6.40 5.36 12.21
N MET A 153 -5.78 4.35 12.82
CA MET A 153 -4.70 3.53 12.21
C MET A 153 -5.20 2.45 11.24
N SER A 154 -6.51 2.22 11.17
CA SER A 154 -7.09 1.22 10.29
C SER A 154 -8.46 1.65 9.80
N ASP A 155 -8.79 1.35 8.54
CA ASP A 155 -10.18 1.31 8.09
C ASP A 155 -10.77 -0.08 8.22
N THR A 156 -12.08 -0.19 8.11
CA THR A 156 -12.75 -1.49 7.98
C THR A 156 -13.51 -1.50 6.67
N LEU A 157 -13.16 -2.44 5.81
CA LEU A 157 -13.90 -2.71 4.58
C LEU A 157 -14.79 -3.92 4.80
N ASN A 158 -16.07 -3.77 4.45
CA ASN A 158 -16.98 -4.90 4.35
C ASN A 158 -16.85 -5.49 2.96
N LEU A 159 -16.51 -6.76 2.87
CA LEU A 159 -16.46 -7.51 1.62
C LEU A 159 -17.85 -8.08 1.25
N PRO A 160 -18.08 -8.43 -0.02
CA PRO A 160 -19.33 -9.06 -0.47
C PRO A 160 -19.68 -10.34 0.30
N ASN A 161 -18.70 -11.13 0.73
CA ASN A 161 -18.93 -12.35 1.51
C ASN A 161 -19.23 -12.10 3.01
N GLY A 162 -19.50 -10.84 3.40
CA GLY A 162 -19.71 -10.44 4.80
C GLY A 162 -18.45 -10.38 5.65
N LYS A 163 -17.27 -10.77 5.13
CA LYS A 163 -16.00 -10.68 5.84
C LYS A 163 -15.62 -9.21 6.02
N LYS A 164 -15.21 -8.85 7.24
CA LYS A 164 -14.67 -7.53 7.55
C LYS A 164 -13.16 -7.59 7.48
N ILE A 165 -12.56 -6.81 6.59
CA ILE A 165 -11.11 -6.66 6.51
C ILE A 165 -10.71 -5.36 7.19
N LYS A 166 -9.77 -5.45 8.14
CA LYS A 166 -9.10 -4.27 8.69
C LYS A 166 -8.02 -3.85 7.70
N LEU A 167 -8.20 -2.69 7.08
CA LEU A 167 -7.24 -2.12 6.15
C LEU A 167 -6.26 -1.25 6.93
N PRO A 168 -4.95 -1.41 6.71
CA PRO A 168 -3.94 -0.60 7.37
C PRO A 168 -3.94 0.81 6.79
N ILE A 169 -4.19 1.82 7.63
CA ILE A 169 -3.99 3.23 7.28
C ILE A 169 -2.91 3.75 8.23
N LYS A 170 -1.65 3.56 7.84
CA LYS A 170 -0.55 4.25 8.53
C LYS A 170 -0.44 5.67 8.00
N TYR A 171 -0.21 6.64 8.87
CA TYR A 171 -0.07 8.03 8.44
C TYR A 171 1.33 8.23 7.85
N LEU A 172 1.37 8.91 6.70
CA LEU A 172 2.61 9.27 6.02
C LEU A 172 3.05 10.64 6.51
N TYR A 173 4.05 10.64 7.39
CA TYR A 173 4.89 11.79 7.71
C TYR A 173 4.19 13.02 8.32
N TYR A 174 4.72 13.49 9.44
CA TYR A 174 4.39 14.82 9.96
C TYR A 174 5.33 15.84 9.31
N TYR A 175 4.78 16.79 8.56
CA TYR A 175 5.52 17.95 8.08
C TYR A 175 4.99 19.22 8.76
N ASN A 176 5.83 20.26 8.84
CA ASN A 176 5.54 21.60 9.37
C ASN A 176 5.38 21.78 10.90
N LEU A 177 6.17 21.07 11.73
CA LEU A 177 6.13 21.28 13.19
C LEU A 177 6.72 22.62 13.67
N ASN A 178 7.36 23.41 12.81
CA ASN A 178 7.99 24.68 13.19
C ASN A 178 7.01 25.81 13.54
N TYR A 179 5.69 25.64 13.33
CA TYR A 179 4.71 26.72 13.51
C TYR A 179 3.47 26.34 14.34
N GLY A 180 3.54 25.29 15.17
CA GLY A 180 2.42 24.89 16.03
C GLY A 180 1.22 24.27 15.30
N ILE A 181 1.37 24.00 13.99
CA ILE A 181 0.37 23.31 13.16
C ILE A 181 1.04 22.07 12.60
N ALA A 182 0.87 20.91 13.25
CA ALA A 182 1.30 19.67 12.64
C ALA A 182 0.36 19.36 11.45
N SER A 183 0.93 19.20 10.26
CA SER A 183 0.20 18.68 9.10
C SER A 183 0.74 17.29 8.76
N GLY A 184 -0.08 16.27 8.96
CA GLY A 184 0.23 14.90 8.54
C GLY A 184 -0.36 14.59 7.17
N THR A 185 0.38 13.91 6.30
CA THR A 185 -0.18 13.39 5.04
C THR A 185 -0.84 12.05 5.34
N ARG A 186 -2.18 11.98 5.25
CA ARG A 186 -2.86 10.69 5.45
C ARG A 186 -2.54 9.77 4.25
N ALA A 187 -2.00 8.57 4.50
CA ALA A 187 -1.90 7.58 3.43
C ALA A 187 -3.28 7.33 2.85
N LYS A 188 -3.37 7.44 1.53
CA LYS A 188 -4.64 7.25 0.82
C LYS A 188 -4.64 5.87 0.22
N LEU A 189 -5.54 5.03 0.71
CA LEU A 189 -5.88 3.77 0.05
C LEU A 189 -6.71 4.08 -1.20
N ASN A 190 -6.28 3.55 -2.33
CA ASN A 190 -6.99 3.56 -3.58
C ASN A 190 -7.52 2.15 -3.85
N TYR A 191 -8.78 2.06 -4.27
CA TYR A 191 -9.41 0.80 -4.64
C TYR A 191 -9.39 0.65 -6.16
N TYR A 192 -9.23 -0.57 -6.62
CA TYR A 192 -9.24 -0.93 -8.03
C TYR A 192 -10.10 -2.17 -8.23
N LEU A 193 -10.70 -2.25 -9.41
CA LEU A 193 -11.47 -3.41 -9.86
C LEU A 193 -10.80 -4.03 -11.08
N MET A 194 -10.85 -5.35 -11.16
CA MET A 194 -10.44 -6.14 -12.31
C MET A 194 -11.52 -7.17 -12.60
N LYS A 195 -11.89 -7.32 -13.86
CA LYS A 195 -12.70 -8.45 -14.33
C LYS A 195 -11.77 -9.65 -14.59
N ASN A 196 -12.24 -10.87 -14.38
CA ASN A 196 -11.41 -12.08 -14.42
C ASN A 196 -10.62 -12.27 -15.73
N ASP A 197 -11.16 -11.81 -16.86
CA ASP A 197 -10.48 -11.92 -18.17
C ASP A 197 -9.66 -10.68 -18.54
N SER A 198 -9.64 -9.65 -17.68
CA SER A 198 -8.91 -8.40 -17.92
C SER A 198 -7.53 -8.43 -17.28
N GLN A 199 -6.57 -7.79 -17.94
CA GLN A 199 -5.22 -7.56 -17.41
C GLN A 199 -5.01 -6.13 -16.90
N ILE A 200 -6.07 -5.31 -16.89
CA ILE A 200 -6.00 -3.88 -16.56
C ILE A 200 -6.84 -3.62 -15.32
N LEU A 201 -6.23 -2.94 -14.35
CA LEU A 201 -6.92 -2.43 -13.18
C LEU A 201 -7.61 -1.11 -13.46
N TYR A 202 -8.85 -0.99 -13.01
CA TYR A 202 -9.64 0.22 -13.11
C TYR A 202 -9.81 0.85 -11.73
N LYS A 203 -9.27 2.05 -11.56
CA LYS A 203 -9.38 2.77 -10.28
C LYS A 203 -10.82 3.14 -9.98
N VAL A 204 -11.28 2.77 -8.79
CA VAL A 204 -12.59 3.14 -8.24
C VAL A 204 -12.60 4.64 -7.95
N GLU A 205 -13.46 5.37 -8.65
CA GLU A 205 -13.67 6.81 -8.49
C GLU A 205 -15.17 7.13 -8.52
N LYS A 206 -15.53 8.42 -8.46
CA LYS A 206 -16.92 8.85 -8.67
C LYS A 206 -17.46 8.27 -9.99
N ASN A 207 -18.69 7.76 -9.95
CA ASN A 207 -19.40 7.09 -11.05
C ASN A 207 -19.08 7.69 -12.44
N LYS A 208 -19.30 9.00 -12.64
CA LYS A 208 -19.04 9.66 -13.93
C LYS A 208 -17.60 9.48 -14.46
N ARG A 209 -16.58 9.61 -13.59
CA ARG A 209 -15.17 9.45 -13.99
C ARG A 209 -14.82 7.98 -14.20
N PHE A 210 -15.34 7.11 -13.34
CA PHE A 210 -15.16 5.67 -13.45
C PHE A 210 -15.72 5.18 -14.79
N ILE A 211 -17.00 5.43 -15.05
CA ILE A 211 -17.70 5.05 -16.30
C ILE A 211 -16.90 5.49 -17.52
N ARG A 212 -16.52 6.76 -17.62
CA ARG A 212 -15.75 7.26 -18.77
C ARG A 212 -14.48 6.45 -19.05
N LYS A 213 -13.85 5.94 -18.00
CA LYS A 213 -12.59 5.19 -18.09
C LYS A 213 -12.75 3.69 -18.07
N SER A 214 -13.90 3.17 -17.69
CA SER A 214 -14.18 1.73 -17.53
C SER A 214 -15.28 1.23 -18.48
N ILE A 215 -15.72 2.04 -19.45
CA ILE A 215 -16.67 1.61 -20.49
C ILE A 215 -16.21 0.33 -21.18
N GLU A 216 -14.91 0.21 -21.48
CA GLU A 216 -14.34 -1.01 -22.08
C GLU A 216 -14.46 -2.23 -21.18
N LEU A 217 -14.39 -2.05 -19.86
CA LEU A 217 -14.46 -3.15 -18.89
C LEU A 217 -15.87 -3.73 -18.75
N PHE A 218 -16.90 -2.88 -18.87
CA PHE A 218 -18.31 -3.24 -18.66
C PHE A 218 -19.16 -3.08 -19.92
N ASN A 219 -18.53 -3.19 -21.09
CA ASN A 219 -19.23 -3.09 -22.37
C ASN A 219 -20.30 -4.19 -22.56
N ASP A 220 -20.11 -5.31 -21.87
CA ASP A 220 -20.97 -6.48 -21.84
C ASP A 220 -22.17 -6.33 -20.90
N CYS A 221 -22.21 -5.31 -20.05
CA CYS A 221 -23.33 -5.04 -19.17
C CYS A 221 -23.86 -3.59 -19.29
N PRO A 222 -24.66 -3.29 -20.34
CA PRO A 222 -25.22 -1.96 -20.56
C PRO A 222 -26.13 -1.47 -19.42
N THR A 223 -26.84 -2.39 -18.75
CA THR A 223 -27.72 -2.09 -17.61
C THR A 223 -26.92 -1.47 -16.46
N LEU A 224 -25.82 -2.11 -16.06
CA LEU A 224 -24.89 -1.58 -15.05
C LEU A 224 -24.40 -0.17 -15.40
N LEU A 225 -23.98 0.04 -16.66
CA LEU A 225 -23.51 1.35 -17.10
C LEU A 225 -24.60 2.43 -17.01
N ASN A 226 -25.85 2.09 -17.31
CA ASN A 226 -26.97 3.01 -17.19
C ASN A 226 -27.31 3.33 -15.73
N ASP A 227 -27.33 2.32 -14.86
CA ASP A 227 -27.66 2.51 -13.45
C ASP A 227 -26.55 3.24 -12.68
N LEU A 228 -25.28 3.04 -13.05
CA LEU A 228 -24.17 3.88 -12.61
C LEU A 228 -24.29 5.34 -13.10
N LYS A 229 -24.76 5.57 -14.33
CA LYS A 229 -24.98 6.94 -14.86
C LYS A 229 -26.13 7.65 -14.15
N GLN A 230 -27.16 6.90 -13.75
CA GLN A 230 -28.34 7.40 -13.03
C GLN A 230 -28.12 7.46 -11.51
N ASP A 231 -26.91 7.16 -11.02
CA ASP A 231 -26.56 7.10 -9.59
C ASP A 231 -27.48 6.19 -8.74
N LYS A 232 -28.13 5.20 -9.37
CA LYS A 232 -28.93 4.19 -8.65
C LYS A 232 -28.03 3.25 -7.84
N ILE A 233 -26.80 3.06 -8.31
CA ILE A 233 -25.79 2.21 -7.66
C ILE A 233 -24.59 3.07 -7.29
N ASN A 234 -24.03 2.80 -6.11
CA ASN A 234 -22.89 3.53 -5.58
C ASN A 234 -21.62 2.66 -5.59
N LEU A 235 -20.64 3.04 -6.41
CA LEU A 235 -19.35 2.35 -6.52
C LEU A 235 -18.51 2.41 -5.23
N PHE A 236 -18.76 3.36 -4.33
CA PHE A 236 -18.07 3.43 -3.04
C PHE A 236 -18.56 2.36 -2.05
N ASN A 237 -19.73 1.77 -2.29
CA ASN A 237 -20.16 0.56 -1.59
C ASN A 237 -19.79 -0.67 -2.42
N LEU A 238 -18.49 -1.01 -2.40
CA LEU A 238 -17.93 -2.08 -3.23
C LEU A 238 -18.63 -3.43 -3.03
N ALA A 239 -19.06 -3.75 -1.80
CA ALA A 239 -19.79 -4.98 -1.52
C ALA A 239 -21.11 -5.04 -2.33
N LYS A 240 -21.97 -4.02 -2.17
CA LYS A 240 -23.23 -3.94 -2.90
C LYS A 240 -23.04 -3.84 -4.41
N PHE A 241 -21.99 -3.14 -4.85
CA PHE A 241 -21.69 -3.02 -6.27
C PHE A 241 -21.35 -4.37 -6.91
N ILE A 242 -20.57 -5.21 -6.22
CA ILE A 242 -20.19 -6.53 -6.74
C ILE A 242 -21.37 -7.49 -6.73
N GLU A 243 -22.19 -7.48 -5.67
CA GLU A 243 -23.44 -8.26 -5.64
C GLU A 243 -24.34 -7.86 -6.80
N TYR A 244 -24.56 -6.56 -7.00
CA TYR A 244 -25.32 -6.06 -8.14
C TYR A 244 -24.75 -6.51 -9.48
N TYR A 245 -23.42 -6.42 -9.65
CA TYR A 245 -22.76 -6.86 -10.88
C TYR A 245 -22.97 -8.36 -11.11
N LYS A 246 -22.92 -9.17 -10.06
CA LYS A 246 -23.14 -10.61 -10.14
C LYS A 246 -24.58 -10.94 -10.54
N ASP A 247 -25.56 -10.24 -9.98
CA ASP A 247 -26.97 -10.49 -10.26
C ASP A 247 -27.39 -10.05 -11.67
N GLU A 248 -26.90 -8.90 -12.13
CA GLU A 248 -27.32 -8.31 -13.41
C GLU A 248 -26.42 -8.69 -14.59
N CYS A 249 -25.16 -9.03 -14.33
CA CYS A 249 -24.14 -9.25 -15.36
C CYS A 249 -23.42 -10.60 -15.22
N GLY A 250 -23.64 -11.34 -14.13
CA GLY A 250 -22.98 -12.62 -13.86
C GLY A 250 -23.62 -13.77 -14.63
N ASN A 251 -23.25 -13.90 -15.90
CA ASN A 251 -23.21 -15.19 -16.59
C ASN A 251 -21.81 -15.78 -16.48
#